data_AF-A0A842XI41-F1
#
_entry.id   AF-A0A842XI41-F1
#
_cell.length_a   1.000
_cell.length_b   1.000
_cell.length_c   1.000
_cell.angle_alpha   90.00
_cell.angle_beta   90.00
_cell.angle_gamma   90.00
#
_symmetry.space_group_name_H-M   'P 1'
#
loop_
_entity.id
_entity.type
_entity.pdbx_description
1 polymer ?
#
loop_
_entity_poly.entity_id
_entity_poly.type
_entity_poly.pdbx_seq_one_letter_code
_entity_poly.pdbx_strand_id
1 'polypeptide(L)'
;MAEEKEEPKMEEPVEEPKIGVYVCHCGINIKNTVDVDAVRDYAATLPNVVLAKDYMYVCSDPGQGIIKQDIRDGKVNRVIVAACSPRLHEPTFRKTCMSAGLNPFFYEMANIREQCSWVWEDKATNTEKAKDIVRATVARSNLLEPLEEKEVDVVPETV
;
A
#
# COMPACT_ATOMS: atom_id res chain seq x y z
N MET A 1 -1.24 -17.46 -43.53
CA MET A 1 -2.46 -17.68 -42.73
C MET A 1 -2.24 -16.85 -41.49
N ALA A 2 -3.01 -15.76 -41.33
CA ALA A 2 -2.86 -14.89 -40.18
C ALA A 2 -3.34 -15.68 -38.95
N GLU A 3 -2.44 -15.92 -38.01
CA GLU A 3 -2.81 -16.48 -36.71
C GLU A 3 -3.58 -15.41 -35.95
N GLU A 4 -4.87 -15.64 -35.78
CA GLU A 4 -5.72 -14.89 -34.85
C GLU A 4 -5.12 -15.06 -33.45
N LYS A 5 -4.54 -13.99 -32.91
CA LYS A 5 -4.16 -13.97 -31.49
C LYS A 5 -5.43 -13.79 -30.68
N GLU A 6 -5.77 -14.81 -29.91
CA GLU A 6 -6.86 -14.81 -28.94
C GLU A 6 -6.87 -13.52 -28.10
N GLU A 7 -8.02 -12.85 -28.09
CA GLU A 7 -8.31 -11.78 -27.14
C GLU A 7 -8.24 -12.36 -25.71
N PRO A 8 -7.51 -11.76 -24.76
CA PRO A 8 -7.48 -12.28 -23.40
C PRO A 8 -8.88 -12.19 -22.78
N LYS A 9 -9.35 -13.33 -22.26
CA LYS A 9 -10.69 -13.54 -21.70
C LYS A 9 -10.92 -12.76 -20.40
N MET A 10 -11.99 -11.96 -20.45
CA MET A 10 -12.89 -11.41 -19.41
C MET A 10 -12.45 -11.36 -17.94
N GLU A 11 -12.42 -10.11 -17.46
CA GLU A 11 -12.60 -9.58 -16.10
C GLU A 11 -13.19 -10.56 -15.07
N GLU A 12 -12.35 -11.01 -14.12
CA GLU A 12 -12.86 -11.48 -12.84
C GLU A 12 -13.66 -10.33 -12.18
N PRO A 13 -14.83 -10.60 -11.59
CA PRO A 13 -15.55 -9.57 -10.86
C PRO A 13 -14.64 -9.06 -9.75
N VAL A 14 -14.26 -7.78 -9.83
CA VAL A 14 -13.45 -7.13 -8.81
C VAL A 14 -14.25 -7.21 -7.51
N GLU A 15 -13.81 -8.08 -6.60
CA GLU A 15 -14.44 -8.22 -5.29
C GLU A 15 -14.55 -6.86 -4.60
N GLU A 16 -15.58 -6.69 -3.77
CA GLU A 16 -15.75 -5.49 -2.97
C GLU A 16 -14.47 -5.21 -2.16
N PRO A 17 -13.94 -3.97 -2.18
CA PRO A 17 -12.70 -3.64 -1.50
C PRO A 17 -12.77 -3.93 0.00
N LYS A 18 -11.78 -4.67 0.50
CA LYS A 18 -11.47 -4.91 1.90
C LYS A 18 -10.07 -4.37 2.16
N ILE A 19 -9.98 -3.10 2.52
CA ILE A 19 -8.74 -2.35 2.61
C ILE A 19 -8.11 -2.55 4.00
N GLY A 20 -6.85 -2.98 4.01
CA GLY A 20 -5.97 -2.95 5.18
C GLY A 20 -5.04 -1.75 5.14
N VAL A 21 -5.10 -0.89 6.15
CA VAL A 21 -4.20 0.28 6.30
C VAL A 21 -3.16 0.00 7.38
N TYR A 22 -1.87 0.14 7.03
CA TYR A 22 -0.75 -0.09 7.93
C TYR A 22 0.08 1.18 8.09
N VAL A 23 0.01 1.83 9.26
CA VAL A 23 0.68 3.10 9.54
C VAL A 23 2.05 2.85 10.18
N CYS A 24 3.12 3.33 9.55
CA CYS A 24 4.48 3.12 10.01
C CYS A 24 4.93 4.24 10.97
N HIS A 25 5.60 3.89 12.07
CA HIS A 25 6.23 4.89 12.95
C HIS A 25 7.59 5.34 12.40
N CYS A 26 8.26 4.45 11.67
CA CYS A 26 9.61 4.61 11.15
C CYS A 26 10.60 5.01 12.26
N GLY A 27 10.51 4.30 13.39
CA GLY A 27 11.17 4.69 14.64
C GLY A 27 10.60 6.02 15.13
N ILE A 28 11.40 7.09 15.02
CA ILE A 28 10.97 8.45 15.33
C ILE A 28 10.69 9.31 14.09
N ASN A 29 11.03 8.83 12.88
CA ASN A 29 11.00 9.67 11.68
C ASN A 29 9.58 10.11 11.29
N ILE A 30 8.57 9.31 11.60
CA ILE A 30 7.15 9.69 11.40
C ILE A 30 6.54 10.03 12.76
N LYS A 31 6.66 9.14 13.74
CA LYS A 31 6.00 9.28 15.06
C LYS A 31 6.37 10.53 15.85
N ASN A 32 7.55 11.13 15.62
CA ASN A 32 7.95 12.34 16.33
C ASN A 32 7.07 13.54 15.95
N THR A 33 6.73 13.67 14.66
CA THR A 33 6.02 14.84 14.11
C THR A 33 4.63 14.51 13.56
N VAL A 34 4.19 13.25 13.61
CA VAL A 34 2.84 12.79 13.26
C VAL A 34 2.28 11.96 14.42
N ASP A 35 1.04 12.21 14.82
CA ASP A 35 0.32 11.32 15.73
C ASP A 35 -0.18 10.09 14.97
N VAL A 36 0.62 9.03 15.02
CA VAL A 36 0.36 7.78 14.29
C VAL A 36 -0.89 7.07 14.77
N ASP A 37 -1.17 7.11 16.08
CA ASP A 37 -2.37 6.49 16.65
C ASP A 37 -3.62 7.19 16.12
N ALA A 38 -3.62 8.52 16.10
CA ALA A 38 -4.72 9.31 15.53
C ALA A 38 -4.91 9.07 14.02
N VAL A 39 -3.84 8.85 13.25
CA VAL A 39 -3.93 8.52 11.82
C VAL A 39 -4.50 7.11 11.62
N ARG A 40 -4.07 6.12 12.42
CA ARG A 40 -4.62 4.76 12.40
C ARG A 40 -6.12 4.78 12.69
N ASP A 41 -6.51 5.43 13.79
CA ASP A 41 -7.90 5.44 14.25
C ASP A 41 -8.79 6.16 13.24
N TYR A 42 -8.31 7.26 12.65
CA TYR A 42 -9.00 7.93 11.56
C TYR A 42 -9.14 7.04 10.32
N ALA A 43 -8.08 6.31 9.92
CA ALA A 43 -8.12 5.43 8.76
C ALA A 43 -9.21 4.35 8.91
N ALA A 44 -9.42 3.83 10.12
CA ALA A 44 -10.46 2.86 10.42
C ALA A 44 -11.89 3.38 10.19
N THR A 45 -12.10 4.69 10.11
CA THR A 45 -13.42 5.30 9.84
C THR A 45 -13.72 5.46 8.35
N LEU A 46 -12.73 5.22 7.48
CA LEU A 46 -12.87 5.46 6.04
C LEU A 46 -13.61 4.31 5.34
N PRO A 47 -14.30 4.60 4.22
CA PRO A 47 -15.03 3.57 3.47
C PRO A 47 -14.14 2.39 3.09
N ASN A 48 -14.68 1.17 3.26
CA ASN A 48 -14.05 -0.10 2.90
C ASN A 48 -12.75 -0.44 3.65
N VAL A 49 -12.33 0.39 4.61
CA VAL A 49 -11.24 0.05 5.53
C VAL A 49 -11.78 -0.89 6.60
N VAL A 50 -11.43 -2.17 6.47
CA VAL A 50 -11.86 -3.23 7.41
C VAL A 50 -10.83 -3.46 8.52
N LEU A 51 -9.61 -2.95 8.34
CA LEU A 51 -8.51 -3.15 9.25
C LEU A 51 -7.55 -1.95 9.18
N ALA A 52 -7.23 -1.37 10.32
CA ALA A 52 -6.18 -0.37 10.46
C ALA A 52 -5.24 -0.75 11.61
N LYS A 53 -3.95 -0.82 11.33
CA LYS A 53 -2.91 -1.16 12.30
C LYS A 53 -1.76 -0.17 12.20
N ASP A 54 -1.01 -0.03 13.26
CA ASP A 54 0.28 0.65 13.24
C ASP A 54 1.40 -0.30 13.66
N TYR A 55 2.62 -0.05 13.17
CA TYR A 55 3.80 -0.81 13.57
C TYR A 55 5.07 0.03 13.45
N MET A 56 6.07 -0.32 14.27
CA MET A 56 7.29 0.49 14.38
C MET A 56 8.07 0.58 13.07
N TYR A 57 8.24 -0.55 12.38
CA TYR A 57 8.93 -0.64 11.09
C TYR A 57 8.15 -1.58 10.17
N VAL A 58 7.18 -1.05 9.43
CA VAL A 58 6.31 -1.88 8.57
C VAL A 58 7.10 -2.62 7.48
N CYS A 59 8.23 -2.06 7.01
CA CYS A 59 9.10 -2.72 6.01
C CYS A 59 9.99 -3.83 6.57
N SER A 60 10.11 -3.97 7.90
CA SER A 60 10.87 -5.06 8.51
C SER A 60 10.18 -6.41 8.31
N ASP A 61 10.90 -7.52 8.49
CA ASP A 61 10.32 -8.86 8.34
C ASP A 61 9.09 -9.10 9.23
N PRO A 62 9.07 -8.69 10.52
CA PRO A 62 7.85 -8.77 11.33
C PRO A 62 6.71 -7.90 10.78
N GLY A 63 7.02 -6.68 10.31
CA GLY A 63 6.02 -5.76 9.74
C GLY A 63 5.38 -6.32 8.47
N GLN A 64 6.20 -6.85 7.56
CA GLN A 64 5.73 -7.57 6.38
C GLN A 64 4.94 -8.82 6.76
N GLY A 65 5.34 -9.53 7.82
CA GLY A 65 4.65 -10.71 8.34
C GLY A 65 3.20 -10.41 8.74
N ILE A 66 2.95 -9.26 9.38
CA ILE A 66 1.58 -8.82 9.74
C ILE A 66 0.72 -8.69 8.48
N ILE A 67 1.21 -7.98 7.46
CA ILE A 67 0.49 -7.79 6.19
C ILE A 67 0.21 -9.14 5.52
N LYS A 68 1.22 -10.00 5.41
CA LYS A 68 1.07 -11.33 4.78
C LYS A 68 0.04 -12.19 5.51
N GLN A 69 0.01 -12.14 6.84
CA GLN A 69 -0.95 -12.90 7.63
C GLN A 69 -2.37 -12.40 7.41
N ASP A 70 -2.60 -11.08 7.43
CA ASP A 70 -3.94 -10.54 7.23
C ASP A 70 -4.49 -10.81 5.81
N ILE A 71 -3.61 -10.82 4.79
CA ILE A 71 -3.97 -11.25 3.43
C ILE A 71 -4.37 -12.74 3.42
N ARG A 72 -3.52 -13.62 3.98
CA ARG A 72 -3.75 -15.08 3.99
C ARG A 72 -4.98 -15.49 4.80
N ASP A 73 -5.27 -14.76 5.86
CA ASP A 73 -6.48 -14.92 6.68
C ASP A 73 -7.75 -14.45 5.93
N GLY A 74 -7.63 -13.89 4.71
CA GLY A 74 -8.74 -13.37 3.92
C GLY A 74 -9.36 -12.10 4.48
N LYS A 75 -8.69 -11.41 5.41
CA LYS A 75 -9.20 -10.19 6.04
C LYS A 75 -9.18 -9.01 5.08
N VAL A 76 -8.20 -8.96 4.18
CA VAL A 76 -7.98 -7.83 3.27
C VAL A 76 -7.69 -8.31 1.84
N ASN A 77 -8.18 -7.58 0.85
CA ASN A 77 -7.90 -7.78 -0.58
C ASN A 77 -7.34 -6.50 -1.26
N ARG A 78 -7.05 -5.47 -0.46
CA ARG A 78 -6.33 -4.25 -0.84
C ARG A 78 -5.41 -3.85 0.32
N VAL A 79 -4.21 -3.36 0.02
CA VAL A 79 -3.23 -2.98 1.05
C VAL A 79 -2.77 -1.56 0.84
N ILE A 80 -2.83 -0.77 1.90
CA ILE A 80 -2.24 0.56 1.97
C ILE A 80 -1.19 0.57 3.05
N VAL A 81 0.02 1.01 2.72
CA VAL A 81 1.04 1.32 3.73
C VAL A 81 1.21 2.84 3.81
N ALA A 82 0.94 3.42 4.98
CA ALA A 82 1.18 4.83 5.25
C ALA A 82 2.56 5.00 5.88
N ALA A 83 3.56 5.31 5.05
CA ALA A 83 4.96 5.31 5.45
C ALA A 83 5.82 6.28 4.59
N CYS A 84 6.93 5.76 4.07
CA CYS A 84 7.89 6.45 3.23
C CYS A 84 7.47 6.51 1.75
N SER A 85 8.32 7.14 0.94
CA SER A 85 8.14 7.25 -0.50
C SER A 85 7.93 5.89 -1.21
N PRO A 86 6.99 5.80 -2.18
CA PRO A 86 6.86 4.63 -3.05
C PRO A 86 8.13 4.36 -3.84
N ARG A 87 8.91 5.39 -4.17
CA ARG A 87 10.20 5.26 -4.87
C ARG A 87 11.23 4.42 -4.11
N LEU A 88 11.03 4.22 -2.81
CA LEU A 88 11.91 3.41 -1.95
C LEU A 88 11.35 1.99 -1.75
N HIS A 89 10.13 1.88 -1.22
CA HIS A 89 9.62 0.59 -0.72
C HIS A 89 8.38 0.05 -1.45
N GLU A 90 7.90 0.68 -2.52
CA GLU A 90 6.84 0.08 -3.35
C GLU A 90 7.24 -1.32 -3.85
N PRO A 91 8.45 -1.57 -4.40
CA PRO A 91 8.83 -2.92 -4.81
C PRO A 91 8.85 -3.92 -3.64
N THR A 92 9.22 -3.47 -2.44
CA THR A 92 9.22 -4.31 -1.23
C THR A 92 7.82 -4.76 -0.85
N PHE A 93 6.86 -3.84 -0.81
CA PHE A 93 5.50 -4.15 -0.39
C PHE A 93 4.68 -4.84 -1.50
N ARG A 94 4.95 -4.56 -2.78
CA ARG A 94 4.41 -5.37 -3.89
C ARG A 94 4.85 -6.82 -3.78
N LYS A 95 6.15 -7.08 -3.57
CA LYS A 95 6.66 -8.44 -3.31
C LYS A 95 6.05 -9.07 -2.06
N THR A 96 5.81 -8.28 -1.02
CA THR A 96 5.14 -8.73 0.21
C THR A 96 3.73 -9.24 -0.09
N CYS A 97 2.91 -8.44 -0.78
CA CYS A 97 1.54 -8.78 -1.18
C CYS A 97 1.52 -10.01 -2.10
N MET A 98 2.38 -10.02 -3.13
CA MET A 98 2.50 -11.13 -4.06
C MET A 98 2.87 -12.45 -3.37
N SER A 99 3.80 -12.42 -2.41
CA SER A 99 4.18 -13.61 -1.61
C SER A 99 3.07 -14.13 -0.68
N ALA A 100 1.99 -13.37 -0.51
CA ALA A 100 0.80 -13.76 0.23
C ALA A 100 -0.39 -14.09 -0.69
N GLY A 101 -0.21 -14.06 -2.02
CA GLY A 101 -1.25 -14.38 -2.99
C GLY A 101 -2.12 -13.19 -3.42
N LEU A 102 -1.74 -11.96 -3.06
CA LEU A 102 -2.44 -10.75 -3.49
C LEU A 102 -1.76 -10.14 -4.73
N ASN A 103 -2.55 -9.78 -5.75
CA ASN A 103 -2.02 -9.07 -6.93
C ASN A 103 -1.25 -7.81 -6.50
N PRO A 104 0.00 -7.59 -6.96
CA PRO A 104 0.84 -6.50 -6.50
C PRO A 104 0.30 -5.09 -6.84
N PHE A 105 -0.66 -4.98 -7.76
CA PHE A 105 -1.30 -3.70 -8.13
C PHE A 105 -2.52 -3.37 -7.27
N PHE A 106 -2.92 -4.26 -6.35
CA PHE A 106 -3.85 -3.97 -5.25
C PHE A 106 -3.18 -3.36 -4.02
N TYR A 107 -1.90 -3.01 -4.15
CA TYR A 107 -1.12 -2.29 -3.15
C TYR A 107 -0.96 -0.82 -3.53
N GLU A 108 -1.08 0.08 -2.56
CA GLU A 108 -0.82 1.52 -2.71
C GLU A 108 -0.03 2.08 -1.52
N MET A 109 0.75 3.14 -1.75
CA MET A 109 1.55 3.81 -0.72
C MET A 109 0.97 5.19 -0.38
N ALA A 110 0.77 5.46 0.91
CA ALA A 110 0.54 6.81 1.43
C ALA A 110 1.87 7.37 1.98
N ASN A 111 2.48 8.33 1.27
CA ASN A 111 3.75 8.93 1.68
C ASN A 111 3.53 9.98 2.77
N ILE A 112 3.67 9.58 4.03
CA ILE A 112 3.55 10.46 5.20
C ILE A 112 4.90 10.77 5.86
N ARG A 113 6.03 10.37 5.26
CA ARG A 113 7.38 10.71 5.73
C ARG A 113 7.98 11.87 4.94
N GLU A 114 8.47 11.61 3.73
CA GLU A 114 9.13 12.62 2.90
C GLU A 114 8.20 13.75 2.48
N GLN A 115 6.89 13.48 2.37
CA GLN A 115 5.88 14.47 1.99
C GLN A 115 5.09 15.03 3.17
N CYS A 116 5.38 14.61 4.41
CA CYS A 116 4.68 15.10 5.59
C CYS A 116 5.62 15.26 6.79
N SER A 117 5.98 14.17 7.49
CA SER A 117 6.69 14.24 8.77
C SER A 117 8.05 14.95 8.73
N TRP A 118 8.74 14.92 7.59
CA TRP A 118 10.04 15.58 7.39
C TRP A 118 9.95 17.01 6.84
N VAL A 119 8.75 17.47 6.44
CA VAL A 119 8.59 18.76 5.76
C VAL A 119 8.29 19.89 6.75
N TRP A 120 7.71 19.57 7.89
CA TRP A 120 7.27 20.55 8.87
C TRP A 120 7.37 20.00 10.30
N GLU A 121 7.48 20.87 11.29
CA GLU A 121 7.64 20.48 12.70
C GLU A 121 6.32 20.42 13.49
N ASP A 122 5.29 21.18 13.08
CA ASP A 122 4.02 21.20 13.81
C ASP A 122 3.28 19.87 13.70
N LYS A 123 3.17 19.19 14.85
CA LYS A 123 2.60 17.86 14.94
C LYS A 123 1.12 17.81 14.62
N ALA A 124 0.35 18.84 15.00
CA ALA A 124 -1.08 18.88 14.72
C ALA A 124 -1.34 18.99 13.21
N THR A 125 -0.71 19.96 12.54
CA THR A 125 -0.82 20.17 11.10
C THR A 125 -0.37 18.95 10.31
N ASN A 126 0.76 18.34 10.69
CA ASN A 126 1.25 17.12 10.04
C ASN A 126 0.31 15.93 10.23
N THR A 127 -0.32 15.80 11.39
CA THR A 127 -1.28 14.73 11.65
C THR A 127 -2.50 14.87 10.74
N GLU A 128 -3.06 16.07 10.63
CA GLU A 128 -4.19 16.32 9.73
C GLU A 128 -3.81 16.11 8.26
N LYS A 129 -2.62 16.58 7.84
CA LYS A 129 -2.10 16.31 6.50
C LYS A 129 -1.92 14.81 6.24
N ALA A 130 -1.39 14.05 7.19
CA ALA A 130 -1.22 12.60 7.06
C ALA A 130 -2.58 11.89 6.92
N LYS A 131 -3.59 12.30 7.69
CA LYS A 131 -4.98 11.81 7.55
C LYS A 131 -5.53 12.08 6.15
N ASP A 132 -5.32 13.28 5.61
CA ASP A 132 -5.78 13.64 4.27
C ASP A 132 -5.10 12.82 3.17
N ILE A 133 -3.78 12.60 3.28
CA ILE A 133 -3.04 11.73 2.37
C ILE A 133 -3.60 10.30 2.42
N VAL A 134 -3.79 9.74 3.63
CA VAL A 134 -4.37 8.40 3.79
C VAL A 134 -5.79 8.33 3.21
N ARG A 135 -6.63 9.36 3.43
CA ARG A 135 -7.98 9.43 2.85
C ARG A 135 -7.94 9.40 1.32
N ALA A 136 -7.06 10.19 0.70
CA ALA A 136 -6.90 10.20 -0.74
C ALA A 136 -6.41 8.85 -1.28
N THR A 137 -5.46 8.22 -0.57
CA THR A 137 -4.96 6.89 -0.92
C THR A 137 -6.06 5.82 -0.82
N VAL A 138 -6.89 5.84 0.24
CA VAL A 138 -8.06 4.95 0.37
C VAL A 138 -9.03 5.14 -0.78
N ALA A 139 -9.34 6.39 -1.14
CA ALA A 139 -10.22 6.67 -2.28
C ALA A 139 -9.69 6.07 -3.59
N ARG A 140 -8.38 6.16 -3.83
CA ARG A 140 -7.73 5.53 -4.99
C ARG A 140 -7.76 4.00 -4.90
N SER A 141 -7.46 3.42 -3.73
CA SER A 141 -7.40 1.97 -3.55
C SER A 141 -8.74 1.27 -3.78
N ASN A 142 -9.85 1.98 -3.58
CA ASN A 142 -11.19 1.49 -3.93
C ASN A 142 -11.41 1.28 -5.43
N LEU A 143 -10.60 1.91 -6.28
CA LEU A 143 -10.69 1.85 -7.73
C LEU A 143 -9.55 1.07 -8.38
N LEU A 144 -8.66 0.46 -7.58
CA LEU A 144 -7.57 -0.33 -8.12
C LEU A 144 -8.10 -1.62 -8.75
N GLU A 145 -7.52 -1.93 -9.90
CA GLU A 145 -7.76 -3.13 -10.70
C GLU A 145 -6.51 -4.01 -10.68
N PRO A 146 -6.68 -5.33 -10.83
CA PRO A 146 -5.54 -6.23 -10.94
C PRO A 146 -4.88 -5.98 -12.29
N LEU A 147 -3.54 -5.89 -12.29
CA LEU A 147 -2.75 -5.80 -13.52
C LEU A 147 -1.76 -6.96 -13.58
N GLU A 148 -1.28 -7.22 -14.80
CA GLU A 148 -0.22 -8.19 -15.07
C GLU A 148 1.09 -7.47 -15.38
N GLU A 149 2.20 -7.97 -14.84
CA GLU A 149 3.52 -7.47 -15.22
C GLU A 149 3.84 -7.93 -16.64
N LYS A 150 4.33 -7.00 -17.47
CA LYS A 150 4.77 -7.33 -18.82
C LYS A 150 6.17 -7.92 -18.79
N GLU A 151 6.30 -9.14 -19.26
CA GLU A 151 7.60 -9.74 -19.54
C GLU A 151 8.14 -9.22 -20.87
N VAL A 152 9.44 -8.95 -20.90
CA VAL A 152 10.16 -8.47 -22.10
C VAL A 152 11.48 -9.21 -22.22
N ASP A 153 11.87 -9.51 -23.46
CA ASP A 153 13.14 -10.18 -23.73
C ASP A 153 14.33 -9.26 -23.46
N VAL A 154 15.37 -9.81 -22.82
CA VAL A 154 16.64 -9.12 -22.61
C VAL A 154 17.63 -9.61 -23.65
N VAL A 155 18.04 -8.72 -24.55
CA VAL A 155 19.16 -9.00 -25.47
C VAL A 155 20.45 -9.07 -24.65
N PRO A 156 21.22 -10.17 -24.69
CA PRO A 156 22.44 -10.34 -23.90
C PRO A 156 23.63 -9.58 -24.51
N GLU A 157 23.45 -8.30 -24.80
CA GLU A 157 24.45 -7.39 -25.35
C GLU A 157 24.44 -6.06 -24.58
N THR A 158 25.61 -5.44 -24.44
CA THR A 158 25.78 -4.10 -23.87
C THR A 158 26.17 -3.14 -24.98
N VAL A 159 25.44 -2.02 -25.11
CA VAL A 159 25.76 -0.92 -26.04
C VAL A 159 26.88 -0.05 -25.49
#